data_AF-A0A7S1P248-F1
#
_entry.id   AF-A0A7S1P248-F1
#
_cell.length_a   1.000
_cell.length_b   1.000
_cell.length_c   1.000
_cell.angle_alpha   90.00
_cell.angle_beta   90.00
_cell.angle_gamma   90.00
#
_symmetry.space_group_name_H-M   'P 1'
#
loop_
_entity.id
_entity.type
_entity.pdbx_description
1 polymer ?
#
loop_
_entity_poly.entity_id
_entity_poly.type
_entity_poly.pdbx_seq_one_letter_code
_entity_poly.pdbx_strand_id
1 'polypeptide(L)'
;MAAAGAALPTGCVGRSGLDTGFPDDTSDETRQLSEGIISRGFTHVQQVTELIRQQGASPNAQPQLGVEGTTGDFVPYPLLSLCIDNLTDNRIPSIFAADGDDDCPIALPRWSSPDQQEAIMKALIDGGADINAIPTDEDGEDCPGARPVRVAIASCNETAFRLLMAEDGLQLGGRGVMGLPWTLETDRPTEDHEATLLSFYQQLIDRDPTLATETDGRHGGNPVHWVASSRPVWSQSFIDRYLDLLVAKGADITAVDNRGDTPLHCAAMWGSHRVAVSLCRRLTAAEINVGKPNHPNYTPLAFAAEALDQKTQLEQDDTAEEASRDRATNEILYLKPTIRVLLQAGADIARLPTATERDRRERQLVLPEYRTVLNEL
;
A
#
# COMPACT_ATOMS: atom_id res chain seq x y z
N MET A 1 -3.92 9.84 -35.97
CA MET A 1 -2.53 9.40 -35.75
C MET A 1 -2.50 8.74 -34.40
N ALA A 2 -2.34 7.42 -34.35
CA ALA A 2 -2.19 6.70 -33.10
C ALA A 2 -0.97 7.24 -32.36
N ALA A 3 -1.15 7.67 -31.12
CA ALA A 3 -0.03 8.00 -30.25
C ALA A 3 0.87 6.76 -30.18
N ALA A 4 2.15 6.93 -30.48
CA ALA A 4 3.15 5.89 -30.25
C ALA A 4 3.02 5.44 -28.80
N GLY A 5 2.71 4.15 -28.59
CA GLY A 5 2.51 3.59 -27.25
C GLY A 5 3.73 3.88 -26.40
N ALA A 6 3.54 4.63 -25.31
CA ALA A 6 4.57 4.76 -24.30
C ALA A 6 4.97 3.34 -23.86
N ALA A 7 6.27 3.07 -23.77
CA ALA A 7 6.74 1.79 -23.25
C ALA A 7 6.14 1.58 -21.85
N LEU A 8 5.56 0.40 -21.61
CA LEU A 8 5.00 0.07 -20.32
C LEU A 8 6.09 0.16 -19.24
N PRO A 9 5.78 0.68 -18.05
CA PRO A 9 6.69 0.61 -16.91
C PRO A 9 7.08 -0.85 -16.64
N THR A 10 8.32 -1.06 -16.21
CA THR A 10 8.85 -2.41 -15.95
C THR A 10 8.00 -3.13 -14.91
N GLY A 11 7.54 -4.34 -15.25
CA GLY A 11 6.69 -5.15 -14.37
C GLY A 11 5.21 -4.77 -14.37
N CYS A 12 4.78 -3.77 -15.15
CA CYS A 12 3.37 -3.42 -15.31
C CYS A 12 2.74 -4.13 -16.50
N VAL A 13 1.50 -4.57 -16.32
CA VAL A 13 0.64 -5.07 -17.40
C VAL A 13 -0.17 -3.91 -17.99
N GLY A 14 -0.10 -3.76 -19.31
CA GLY A 14 -0.95 -2.83 -20.04
C GLY A 14 -2.30 -3.44 -20.38
N ARG A 15 -3.22 -2.62 -20.91
CA ARG A 15 -4.58 -3.06 -21.28
C ARG A 15 -4.62 -4.33 -22.15
N SER A 16 -3.65 -4.54 -23.03
CA SER A 16 -3.64 -5.67 -23.97
C SER A 16 -3.36 -7.03 -23.33
N GLY A 17 -2.74 -7.06 -22.14
CA GLY A 17 -2.46 -8.30 -21.40
C GLY A 17 -3.36 -8.48 -20.19
N LEU A 18 -4.54 -7.85 -20.21
CA LEU A 18 -5.49 -7.84 -19.11
C LEU A 18 -6.78 -8.56 -19.51
N ASP A 19 -7.13 -9.58 -18.74
CA ASP A 19 -8.43 -10.24 -18.79
C ASP A 19 -9.38 -9.53 -17.81
N THR A 20 -10.62 -9.32 -18.27
CA THR A 20 -11.67 -8.68 -17.46
C THR A 20 -12.82 -9.67 -17.28
N GLY A 21 -12.94 -10.18 -16.05
CA GLY A 21 -14.05 -11.00 -15.58
C GLY A 21 -15.26 -10.16 -15.19
N PHE A 22 -16.43 -10.77 -15.30
CA PHE A 22 -17.71 -10.20 -14.88
C PHE A 22 -18.56 -11.30 -14.24
N PRO A 23 -19.33 -10.99 -13.18
CA PRO A 23 -20.37 -11.90 -12.69
C PRO A 23 -21.33 -12.33 -13.80
N ASP A 24 -21.83 -13.58 -13.73
CA ASP A 24 -22.67 -14.21 -14.75
C ASP A 24 -23.94 -13.41 -15.10
N ASP A 25 -24.47 -12.64 -14.15
CA ASP A 25 -25.68 -11.84 -14.27
C ASP A 25 -25.45 -10.40 -14.80
N THR A 26 -24.21 -10.07 -15.17
CA THR A 26 -23.86 -8.73 -15.68
C THR A 26 -24.47 -8.50 -17.08
N SER A 27 -25.27 -7.44 -17.22
CA SER A 27 -25.88 -7.05 -18.51
C SER A 27 -24.85 -6.60 -19.55
N ASP A 28 -25.20 -6.71 -20.83
CA ASP A 28 -24.32 -6.27 -21.94
C ASP A 28 -24.03 -4.76 -21.87
N GLU A 29 -25.00 -3.94 -21.45
CA GLU A 29 -24.83 -2.50 -21.26
C GLU A 29 -23.85 -2.20 -20.12
N THR A 30 -23.87 -3.01 -19.06
CA THR A 30 -22.96 -2.89 -17.93
C THR A 30 -21.54 -3.31 -18.32
N ARG A 31 -21.39 -4.36 -19.13
CA ARG A 31 -20.11 -4.74 -19.74
C ARG A 31 -19.57 -3.63 -20.65
N GLN A 32 -20.42 -3.06 -21.50
CA GLN A 32 -20.07 -1.94 -22.37
C GLN A 32 -19.61 -0.71 -21.57
N LEU A 33 -20.32 -0.36 -20.49
CA LEU A 33 -19.92 0.72 -19.59
C LEU A 33 -18.53 0.44 -18.98
N SER A 34 -18.33 -0.78 -18.48
CA SER A 34 -17.10 -1.21 -17.82
C SER A 34 -15.90 -1.19 -18.77
N GLU A 35 -16.02 -1.82 -19.94
CA GLU A 35 -14.98 -1.84 -20.97
C GLU A 35 -14.67 -0.44 -21.48
N GLY A 36 -15.69 0.40 -21.65
CA GLY A 36 -15.52 1.80 -22.06
C GLY A 36 -14.74 2.63 -21.03
N ILE A 37 -14.93 2.37 -19.73
CA ILE A 37 -14.12 2.99 -18.67
C ILE A 37 -12.69 2.46 -18.71
N ILE A 38 -12.50 1.13 -18.66
CA ILE A 38 -11.18 0.48 -18.61
C ILE A 38 -10.32 0.86 -19.82
N SER A 39 -10.92 0.91 -21.02
CA SER A 39 -10.24 1.28 -22.27
C SER A 39 -10.11 2.79 -22.49
N ARG A 40 -10.74 3.62 -21.63
CA ARG A 40 -10.88 5.07 -21.82
C ARG A 40 -11.56 5.43 -23.15
N GLY A 41 -12.52 4.61 -23.58
CA GLY A 41 -13.17 4.66 -24.88
C GLY A 41 -14.27 5.72 -25.03
N PHE A 42 -14.76 6.31 -23.95
CA PHE A 42 -15.80 7.34 -24.00
C PHE A 42 -15.23 8.71 -24.36
N THR A 43 -15.61 9.28 -25.49
CA THR A 43 -15.20 10.64 -25.90
C THR A 43 -16.15 11.73 -25.40
N HIS A 44 -17.39 11.37 -25.09
CA HIS A 44 -18.43 12.28 -24.62
C HIS A 44 -19.14 11.72 -23.39
N VAL A 45 -19.32 12.55 -22.36
CA VAL A 45 -19.99 12.16 -21.11
C VAL A 45 -21.43 11.68 -21.33
N GLN A 46 -22.10 12.16 -22.39
CA GLN A 46 -23.44 11.74 -22.76
C GLN A 46 -23.55 10.23 -22.95
N GLN A 47 -22.52 9.60 -23.53
CA GLN A 47 -22.49 8.15 -23.75
C GLN A 47 -22.61 7.38 -22.43
N VAL A 48 -21.90 7.84 -21.40
CA VAL A 48 -21.95 7.27 -20.05
C VAL A 48 -23.31 7.49 -19.43
N THR A 49 -23.84 8.72 -19.51
CA THR A 49 -25.16 9.04 -18.92
C THR A 49 -26.31 8.30 -19.60
N GLU A 50 -26.25 8.06 -20.91
CA GLU A 50 -27.25 7.30 -21.66
C GLU A 50 -27.22 5.82 -21.27
N LEU A 51 -26.03 5.21 -21.18
CA LEU A 51 -25.88 3.83 -20.73
C LEU A 51 -26.51 3.63 -19.35
N ILE A 52 -26.21 4.51 -18.39
CA ILE A 52 -26.70 4.38 -17.01
C ILE A 52 -28.21 4.67 -16.95
N ARG A 53 -28.66 5.84 -17.45
CA ARG A 53 -30.02 6.34 -17.20
C ARG A 53 -31.07 5.80 -18.15
N GLN A 54 -30.71 5.46 -19.38
CA GLN A 54 -31.67 5.03 -20.40
C GLN A 54 -31.58 3.53 -20.68
N GLN A 55 -30.36 2.97 -20.65
CA GLN A 55 -30.11 1.58 -21.00
C GLN A 55 -29.96 0.66 -19.79
N GLY A 56 -29.90 1.22 -18.58
CA GLY A 56 -29.91 0.46 -17.32
C GLY A 56 -28.55 -0.15 -16.94
N ALA A 57 -27.45 0.32 -17.50
CA ALA A 57 -26.11 -0.10 -17.09
C ALA A 57 -25.87 0.23 -15.62
N SER A 58 -25.36 -0.73 -14.85
CA SER A 58 -25.07 -0.52 -13.43
C SER A 58 -23.75 0.24 -13.24
N PRO A 59 -23.76 1.44 -12.62
CA PRO A 59 -22.53 2.15 -12.27
C PRO A 59 -21.79 1.52 -11.08
N ASN A 60 -22.42 0.56 -10.39
CA ASN A 60 -21.88 -0.18 -9.25
C ASN A 60 -21.26 -1.53 -9.64
N ALA A 61 -21.10 -1.78 -10.94
CA ALA A 61 -20.39 -2.97 -11.40
C ALA A 61 -18.97 -2.99 -10.83
N GLN A 62 -18.49 -4.21 -10.54
CA GLN A 62 -17.13 -4.44 -10.08
C GLN A 62 -16.45 -5.43 -11.02
N PRO A 63 -15.93 -4.96 -12.18
CA PRO A 63 -15.13 -5.80 -13.06
C PRO A 63 -13.95 -6.40 -12.31
N GLN A 64 -13.67 -7.65 -12.63
CA GLN A 64 -12.64 -8.47 -12.03
C GLN A 64 -11.40 -8.46 -12.94
N LEU A 65 -10.24 -8.04 -12.42
CA LEU A 65 -9.03 -7.86 -13.22
C LEU A 65 -8.04 -8.99 -12.96
N GLY A 66 -7.60 -9.65 -14.04
CA GLY A 66 -6.61 -10.73 -14.04
C GLY A 66 -5.62 -10.58 -15.19
N VAL A 67 -4.42 -11.13 -15.04
CA VAL A 67 -3.41 -11.14 -16.10
C VAL A 67 -3.79 -12.17 -17.18
N GLU A 68 -3.62 -11.82 -18.45
CA GLU A 68 -3.95 -12.72 -19.55
C GLU A 68 -3.20 -14.05 -19.45
N GLY A 69 -3.96 -15.16 -19.45
CA GLY A 69 -3.40 -16.51 -19.39
C GLY A 69 -3.16 -17.04 -17.97
N THR A 70 -3.49 -16.29 -16.92
CA THR A 70 -3.56 -16.82 -15.56
C THR A 70 -4.94 -17.42 -15.29
N THR A 71 -4.98 -18.46 -14.45
CA THR A 71 -6.22 -19.15 -14.11
C THR A 71 -6.55 -18.96 -12.64
N GLY A 72 -7.80 -18.59 -12.34
CA GLY A 72 -8.39 -18.75 -11.01
C GLY A 72 -8.61 -17.46 -10.24
N ASP A 73 -7.65 -16.53 -10.27
CA ASP A 73 -7.69 -15.36 -9.38
C ASP A 73 -8.01 -14.06 -10.11
N PHE A 74 -8.83 -13.21 -9.49
CA PHE A 74 -9.15 -11.88 -9.99
C PHE A 74 -9.28 -10.86 -8.84
N VAL A 75 -8.93 -9.60 -9.13
CA VAL A 75 -9.12 -8.49 -8.19
C VAL A 75 -10.31 -7.61 -8.64
N PRO A 76 -11.37 -7.47 -7.82
CA PRO A 76 -12.53 -6.67 -8.18
C PRO A 76 -12.31 -5.18 -7.94
N TYR A 77 -12.76 -4.34 -8.87
CA TYR A 77 -12.70 -2.88 -8.73
C TYR A 77 -14.04 -2.24 -9.06
N PRO A 78 -14.56 -1.33 -8.21
CA PRO A 78 -15.65 -0.45 -8.57
C PRO A 78 -15.31 0.36 -9.82
N LEU A 79 -16.29 0.57 -10.71
CA LEU A 79 -16.11 1.41 -11.90
C LEU A 79 -15.59 2.81 -11.58
N LEU A 80 -16.02 3.38 -10.44
CA LEU A 80 -15.53 4.67 -9.98
C LEU A 80 -14.02 4.66 -9.69
N SER A 81 -13.48 3.56 -9.18
CA SER A 81 -12.03 3.37 -8.97
C SER A 81 -11.30 3.25 -10.31
N LEU A 82 -11.79 2.40 -11.22
CA LEU A 82 -11.19 2.19 -12.54
C LEU A 82 -11.20 3.44 -13.42
N CYS A 83 -12.12 4.37 -13.16
CA CYS A 83 -12.22 5.66 -13.86
C CYS A 83 -11.07 6.63 -13.53
N ILE A 84 -10.35 6.42 -12.42
CA ILE A 84 -9.31 7.35 -11.95
C ILE A 84 -8.01 7.08 -12.70
N ASP A 85 -7.43 8.11 -13.31
CA ASP A 85 -6.11 8.01 -13.94
C ASP A 85 -4.99 8.03 -12.90
N ASN A 86 -4.01 7.15 -13.07
CA ASN A 86 -2.77 7.21 -12.32
C ASN A 86 -1.87 8.34 -12.84
N LEU A 87 -1.68 9.39 -12.05
CA LEU A 87 -0.87 10.57 -12.41
C LEU A 87 0.60 10.45 -11.97
N THR A 88 1.00 9.32 -11.41
CA THR A 88 2.38 9.09 -10.93
C THR A 88 3.31 8.51 -12.00
N ASP A 89 2.85 8.46 -13.25
CA ASP A 89 3.46 7.71 -14.35
C ASP A 89 3.74 6.24 -13.96
N ASN A 90 2.86 5.67 -13.14
CA ASN A 90 2.96 4.33 -12.56
C ASN A 90 4.21 4.10 -11.70
N ARG A 91 4.81 5.16 -11.14
CA ARG A 91 5.84 5.05 -10.10
C ARG A 91 5.27 4.68 -8.73
N ILE A 92 3.95 4.85 -8.57
CA ILE A 92 3.16 4.36 -7.46
C ILE A 92 1.96 3.64 -8.09
N PRO A 93 1.87 2.31 -8.00
CA PRO A 93 0.71 1.57 -8.46
C PRO A 93 -0.56 1.96 -7.70
N SER A 94 -1.69 1.97 -8.40
CA SER A 94 -3.00 2.25 -7.80
C SER A 94 -4.06 1.20 -8.12
N ILE A 95 -3.78 0.33 -9.09
CA ILE A 95 -4.66 -0.76 -9.55
C ILE A 95 -3.76 -1.95 -9.87
N PHE A 96 -4.19 -3.13 -9.46
CA PHE A 96 -3.52 -4.41 -9.62
C PHE A 96 -4.46 -5.43 -10.28
N ALA A 97 -3.89 -6.38 -11.01
CA ALA A 97 -4.56 -7.60 -11.45
C ALA A 97 -3.94 -8.78 -10.71
N ALA A 98 -4.74 -9.82 -10.48
CA ALA A 98 -4.21 -11.08 -9.99
C ALA A 98 -3.34 -11.75 -11.07
N ASP A 99 -2.21 -12.32 -10.66
CA ASP A 99 -1.23 -13.02 -11.49
C ASP A 99 -0.84 -14.35 -10.81
N GLY A 100 -1.83 -15.25 -10.71
CA GLY A 100 -1.70 -16.46 -9.87
C GLY A 100 -1.58 -16.07 -8.39
N ASP A 101 -0.50 -16.51 -7.74
CA ASP A 101 -0.29 -16.27 -6.30
C ASP A 101 0.23 -14.85 -5.96
N ASP A 102 0.50 -13.99 -6.95
CA ASP A 102 1.00 -12.62 -6.76
C ASP A 102 0.06 -11.58 -7.41
N ASP A 103 0.16 -10.32 -6.98
CA ASP A 103 -0.54 -9.17 -7.59
C ASP A 103 0.39 -8.41 -8.54
N CYS A 104 -0.09 -8.10 -9.75
CA CYS A 104 0.65 -7.39 -10.79
C CYS A 104 0.10 -5.98 -11.02
N PRO A 105 0.92 -4.92 -10.98
CA PRO A 105 0.45 -3.55 -11.19
C PRO A 105 -0.02 -3.32 -12.63
N ILE A 106 -1.12 -2.59 -12.78
CA ILE A 106 -1.72 -2.29 -14.10
C ILE A 106 -1.43 -0.85 -14.50
N ALA A 107 -0.93 -0.68 -15.72
CA ALA A 107 -0.81 0.62 -16.37
C ALA A 107 -1.97 0.82 -17.37
N LEU A 108 -3.11 1.32 -16.88
CA LEU A 108 -4.24 1.70 -17.72
C LEU A 108 -3.92 2.96 -18.55
N PRO A 109 -4.54 3.13 -19.74
CA PRO A 109 -4.46 4.39 -20.48
C PRO A 109 -5.07 5.54 -19.66
N ARG A 110 -4.69 6.77 -19.99
CA ARG A 110 -5.28 7.99 -19.42
C ARG A 110 -6.44 8.50 -20.27
N TRP A 111 -7.38 9.20 -19.65
CA TRP A 111 -8.35 10.02 -20.38
C TRP A 111 -7.64 11.10 -21.20
N SER A 112 -8.31 11.63 -22.23
CA SER A 112 -7.68 12.63 -23.10
C SER A 112 -7.46 13.98 -22.40
N SER A 113 -8.19 14.25 -21.31
CA SER A 113 -7.97 15.41 -20.44
C SER A 113 -8.47 15.15 -19.01
N PRO A 114 -7.97 15.91 -18.01
CA PRO A 114 -8.51 15.89 -16.64
C PRO A 114 -9.99 16.26 -16.57
N ASP A 115 -10.45 17.20 -17.40
CA ASP A 115 -11.87 17.61 -17.47
C ASP A 115 -12.77 16.48 -17.92
N GLN A 116 -12.28 15.63 -18.83
CA GLN A 116 -13.02 14.45 -19.29
C GLN A 116 -13.14 13.41 -18.19
N GLN A 117 -12.05 13.12 -17.47
CA GLN A 117 -12.11 12.24 -16.30
C GLN A 117 -13.11 12.77 -15.26
N GLU A 118 -13.03 14.06 -14.92
CA GLU A 118 -13.93 14.69 -13.96
C GLU A 118 -15.40 14.58 -14.41
N ALA A 119 -15.70 14.84 -15.68
CA ALA A 119 -17.05 14.72 -16.21
C ALA A 119 -17.59 13.29 -16.14
N ILE A 120 -16.76 12.28 -16.45
CA ILE A 120 -17.17 10.87 -16.41
C ILE A 120 -17.34 10.40 -14.96
N MET A 121 -16.43 10.77 -14.06
CA MET A 121 -16.58 10.47 -12.63
C MET A 121 -17.88 11.08 -12.07
N LYS A 122 -18.20 12.33 -12.40
CA LYS A 122 -19.47 12.95 -12.02
C LYS A 122 -20.67 12.21 -12.58
N ALA A 123 -20.63 11.79 -13.85
CA ALA A 123 -21.71 11.02 -14.45
C ALA A 123 -21.93 9.66 -13.76
N LEU A 124 -20.87 9.00 -13.28
CA LEU A 124 -20.97 7.78 -12.49
C LEU A 124 -21.61 8.05 -11.12
N ILE A 125 -21.12 9.05 -10.39
CA ILE A 125 -21.65 9.45 -9.08
C ILE A 125 -23.13 9.86 -9.19
N ASP A 126 -23.46 10.75 -10.13
CA ASP A 126 -24.85 11.17 -10.43
C ASP A 126 -25.73 10.01 -10.94
N GLY A 127 -25.11 8.95 -11.45
CA GLY A 127 -25.74 7.70 -11.86
C GLY A 127 -26.02 6.76 -10.69
N GLY A 128 -25.47 7.03 -9.50
CA GLY A 128 -25.61 6.22 -8.29
C GLY A 128 -24.43 5.29 -8.02
N ALA A 129 -23.24 5.57 -8.56
CA ALA A 129 -22.02 4.86 -8.17
C ALA A 129 -21.74 5.06 -6.67
N ASP A 130 -21.45 3.97 -5.97
CA ASP A 130 -21.13 3.98 -4.55
C ASP A 130 -19.70 4.49 -4.34
N ILE A 131 -19.61 5.74 -3.88
CA ILE A 131 -18.34 6.39 -3.52
C ILE A 131 -17.61 5.68 -2.37
N ASN A 132 -18.32 4.87 -1.58
CA ASN A 132 -17.81 4.12 -0.44
C ASN A 132 -17.66 2.62 -0.72
N ALA A 133 -17.75 2.21 -1.99
CA ALA A 133 -17.73 0.81 -2.39
C ALA A 133 -16.58 0.05 -1.72
N ILE A 134 -16.92 -1.10 -1.12
CA ILE A 134 -15.98 -2.03 -0.50
C ILE A 134 -15.92 -3.25 -1.44
N PRO A 135 -14.93 -3.32 -2.35
CA PRO A 135 -14.73 -4.51 -3.13
C PRO A 135 -14.24 -5.65 -2.23
N THR A 136 -14.73 -6.85 -2.50
CA THR A 136 -14.34 -8.09 -1.82
C THR A 136 -13.90 -9.10 -2.85
N ASP A 137 -12.82 -9.82 -2.60
CA ASP A 137 -12.38 -10.93 -3.46
C ASP A 137 -13.34 -12.14 -3.39
N GLU A 138 -12.97 -13.23 -4.07
CA GLU A 138 -13.79 -14.45 -4.14
C GLU A 138 -14.01 -15.12 -2.77
N ASP A 139 -13.08 -14.92 -1.83
CA ASP A 139 -13.17 -15.41 -0.46
C ASP A 139 -13.99 -14.49 0.45
N GLY A 140 -14.44 -13.34 -0.07
CA GLY A 140 -15.20 -12.34 0.67
C GLY A 140 -14.34 -11.45 1.55
N GLU A 141 -13.02 -11.43 1.32
CA GLU A 141 -12.09 -10.56 2.03
C GLU A 141 -12.06 -9.17 1.39
N ASP A 142 -12.07 -8.13 2.24
CA ASP A 142 -12.00 -6.74 1.78
C ASP A 142 -10.71 -6.49 0.98
N CYS A 143 -10.85 -5.86 -0.20
CA CYS A 143 -9.74 -5.33 -0.99
C CYS A 143 -9.59 -3.81 -0.77
N PRO A 144 -9.04 -3.33 0.36
CA PRO A 144 -9.05 -1.91 0.71
C PRO A 144 -8.31 -1.03 -0.31
N GLY A 145 -7.34 -1.56 -1.06
CA GLY A 145 -6.64 -0.84 -2.12
C GLY A 145 -7.53 -0.43 -3.29
N ALA A 146 -8.57 -1.21 -3.58
CA ALA A 146 -9.47 -1.00 -4.72
C ALA A 146 -10.61 -0.01 -4.44
N ARG A 147 -10.72 0.54 -3.22
CA ARG A 147 -11.73 1.52 -2.82
C ARG A 147 -11.53 2.86 -3.56
N PRO A 148 -12.58 3.59 -3.97
CA PRO A 148 -12.43 4.81 -4.79
C PRO A 148 -11.50 5.86 -4.19
N VAL A 149 -11.65 6.17 -2.89
CA VAL A 149 -10.79 7.14 -2.20
C VAL A 149 -9.34 6.67 -2.09
N ARG A 150 -9.11 5.37 -1.93
CA ARG A 150 -7.75 4.77 -1.82
C ARG A 150 -7.04 4.81 -3.17
N VAL A 151 -7.74 4.52 -4.25
CA VAL A 151 -7.22 4.66 -5.62
C VAL A 151 -6.91 6.13 -5.93
N ALA A 152 -7.80 7.07 -5.58
CA ALA A 152 -7.53 8.51 -5.77
C ALA A 152 -6.23 8.98 -5.08
N ILE A 153 -5.99 8.51 -3.84
CA ILE A 153 -4.77 8.80 -3.08
C ILE A 153 -3.54 8.17 -3.75
N ALA A 154 -3.57 6.86 -4.04
CA ALA A 154 -2.45 6.15 -4.64
C ALA A 154 -2.06 6.69 -6.03
N SER A 155 -3.07 7.09 -6.82
CA SER A 155 -2.89 7.69 -8.13
C SER A 155 -2.37 9.14 -8.10
N CYS A 156 -2.20 9.76 -6.92
CA CYS A 156 -1.93 11.19 -6.78
C CYS A 156 -2.90 12.06 -7.61
N ASN A 157 -4.17 11.64 -7.73
CA ASN A 157 -5.14 12.28 -8.61
C ASN A 157 -5.95 13.33 -7.85
N GLU A 158 -5.45 14.57 -7.83
CA GLU A 158 -6.04 15.67 -7.05
C GLU A 158 -7.49 15.97 -7.44
N THR A 159 -7.82 15.84 -8.72
CA THR A 159 -9.19 16.04 -9.23
C THR A 159 -10.14 14.99 -8.67
N ALA A 160 -9.79 13.70 -8.77
CA ALA A 160 -10.59 12.61 -8.22
C ALA A 160 -10.71 12.72 -6.69
N PHE A 161 -9.60 13.00 -6.00
CA PHE A 161 -9.56 13.18 -4.55
C PHE A 161 -10.48 14.32 -4.10
N ARG A 162 -10.37 15.49 -4.73
CA ARG A 162 -11.22 16.67 -4.43
C ARG A 162 -12.69 16.39 -4.68
N LEU A 163 -13.04 15.68 -5.76
CA LEU A 163 -14.43 15.31 -6.06
C LEU A 163 -14.99 14.43 -4.96
N LEU A 164 -14.30 13.35 -4.58
CA LEU A 164 -14.76 12.46 -3.52
C LEU A 164 -14.87 13.20 -2.18
N MET A 165 -13.88 14.03 -1.83
CA MET A 165 -13.88 14.82 -0.59
C MET A 165 -15.00 15.86 -0.55
N ALA A 166 -15.59 16.25 -1.69
CA ALA A 166 -16.72 17.17 -1.73
C ALA A 166 -18.07 16.47 -1.45
N GLU A 167 -18.13 15.14 -1.51
CA GLU A 167 -19.35 14.38 -1.26
C GLU A 167 -19.64 14.28 0.25
N ASP A 168 -20.83 14.71 0.67
CA ASP A 168 -21.27 14.67 2.08
C ASP A 168 -21.33 13.24 2.62
N GLY A 169 -21.59 12.27 1.74
CA GLY A 169 -21.72 10.84 2.08
C GLY A 169 -20.39 10.08 2.18
N LEU A 170 -19.24 10.71 1.91
CA LEU A 170 -17.95 10.01 1.92
C LEU A 170 -17.58 9.54 3.33
N GLN A 171 -17.33 8.25 3.47
CA GLN A 171 -16.88 7.60 4.70
C GLN A 171 -15.36 7.46 4.68
N LEU A 172 -14.70 7.91 5.75
CA LEU A 172 -13.24 7.86 5.90
C LEU A 172 -12.79 6.86 6.97
N GLY A 173 -13.44 6.87 8.13
CA GLY A 173 -13.09 6.00 9.25
C GLY A 173 -13.25 4.51 8.93
N GLY A 174 -12.30 3.68 9.35
CA GLY A 174 -12.30 2.24 9.07
C GLY A 174 -12.06 1.91 7.59
N ARG A 175 -11.66 2.92 6.78
CA ARG A 175 -11.36 2.72 5.36
C ARG A 175 -9.87 2.57 5.05
N GLY A 176 -9.01 2.75 6.05
CA GLY A 176 -7.55 2.68 5.89
C GLY A 176 -6.99 3.81 5.03
N VAL A 177 -7.68 4.95 4.99
CA VAL A 177 -7.32 6.09 4.12
C VAL A 177 -5.99 6.72 4.51
N MET A 178 -5.57 6.55 5.77
CA MET A 178 -4.25 7.00 6.22
C MET A 178 -3.13 6.07 5.79
N GLY A 179 -3.39 4.82 5.40
CA GLY A 179 -2.34 3.90 4.95
C GLY A 179 -1.59 4.44 3.73
N LEU A 180 -0.28 4.23 3.69
CA LEU A 180 0.51 4.55 2.49
C LEU A 180 0.03 3.71 1.28
N PRO A 181 0.19 4.20 0.04
CA PRO A 181 -0.06 3.40 -1.14
C PRO A 181 0.77 2.12 -1.11
N TRP A 182 0.21 1.02 -1.62
CA TRP A 182 0.99 -0.20 -1.79
C TRP A 182 1.95 0.00 -2.96
N THR A 183 3.25 -0.06 -2.66
CA THR A 183 4.32 -0.01 -3.66
C THR A 183 5.01 -1.37 -3.80
N LEU A 184 5.61 -1.57 -4.96
CA LEU A 184 6.64 -2.56 -5.20
C LEU A 184 7.99 -2.03 -4.74
N GLU A 185 8.98 -2.92 -4.71
CA GLU A 185 10.34 -2.53 -4.33
C GLU A 185 11.04 -1.69 -5.39
N THR A 186 10.73 -1.92 -6.66
CA THR A 186 11.29 -1.19 -7.79
C THR A 186 10.74 0.22 -7.92
N ASP A 187 9.69 0.55 -7.17
CA ASP A 187 9.03 1.84 -7.22
C ASP A 187 9.91 2.96 -6.69
N ARG A 188 9.83 4.10 -7.37
CA ARG A 188 10.63 5.30 -7.09
C ARG A 188 9.71 6.51 -7.10
N PRO A 189 8.93 6.74 -6.02
CA PRO A 189 8.15 7.96 -5.88
C PRO A 189 9.05 9.19 -5.93
N THR A 190 8.54 10.29 -6.47
CA THR A 190 9.26 11.57 -6.55
C THR A 190 8.90 12.46 -5.37
N GLU A 191 9.67 13.52 -5.15
CA GLU A 191 9.35 14.53 -4.14
C GLU A 191 7.97 15.18 -4.39
N ASP A 192 7.57 15.35 -5.65
CA ASP A 192 6.25 15.87 -6.01
C ASP A 192 5.12 14.91 -5.61
N HIS A 193 5.30 13.59 -5.84
CA HIS A 193 4.32 12.59 -5.40
C HIS A 193 4.17 12.59 -3.87
N GLU A 194 5.30 12.64 -3.17
CA GLU A 194 5.32 12.72 -1.70
C GLU A 194 4.65 14.00 -1.18
N ALA A 195 4.86 15.14 -1.85
CA ALA A 195 4.20 16.40 -1.51
C ALA A 195 2.68 16.34 -1.72
N THR A 196 2.21 15.77 -2.85
CA THR A 196 0.78 15.57 -3.11
C THR A 196 0.16 14.62 -2.09
N LEU A 197 0.80 13.48 -1.79
CA LEU A 197 0.32 12.54 -0.77
C LEU A 197 0.22 13.20 0.61
N LEU A 198 1.24 13.95 1.04
CA LEU A 198 1.18 14.70 2.31
C LEU A 198 0.04 15.72 2.32
N SER A 199 -0.23 16.39 1.20
CA SER A 199 -1.39 17.29 1.07
C SER A 199 -2.72 16.55 1.25
N PHE A 200 -2.85 15.34 0.68
CA PHE A 200 -4.04 14.51 0.87
C PHE A 200 -4.20 14.07 2.32
N TYR A 201 -3.14 13.55 2.94
CA TYR A 201 -3.18 13.13 4.35
C TYR A 201 -3.52 14.29 5.28
N GLN A 202 -2.99 15.49 5.02
CA GLN A 202 -3.34 16.69 5.77
C GLN A 202 -4.84 17.02 5.64
N GLN A 203 -5.38 17.02 4.43
CA GLN A 203 -6.81 17.28 4.19
C GLN A 203 -7.72 16.24 4.83
N LEU A 204 -7.34 14.95 4.79
CA LEU A 204 -8.08 13.87 5.44
C LEU A 204 -8.13 14.10 6.97
N ILE A 205 -6.98 14.38 7.58
CA ILE A 205 -6.88 14.62 9.03
C ILE A 205 -7.58 15.90 9.46
N ASP A 206 -7.57 16.95 8.64
CA ASP A 206 -8.29 18.19 8.95
C ASP A 206 -9.81 17.99 8.88
N ARG A 207 -10.29 17.12 8.00
CA ARG A 207 -11.70 16.72 7.92
C ARG A 207 -12.10 15.79 9.07
N ASP A 208 -11.28 14.80 9.37
CA ASP A 208 -11.52 13.82 10.43
C ASP A 208 -10.22 13.50 11.20
N PRO A 209 -9.97 14.17 12.33
CA PRO A 209 -8.79 13.92 13.15
C PRO A 209 -8.74 12.51 13.75
N THR A 210 -9.87 11.81 13.86
CA THR A 210 -9.93 10.47 14.49
C THR A 210 -9.22 9.41 13.65
N LEU A 211 -9.00 9.69 12.36
CA LEU A 211 -8.22 8.86 11.44
C LEU A 211 -6.78 8.62 11.92
N ALA A 212 -6.19 9.53 12.70
CA ALA A 212 -4.84 9.34 13.22
C ALA A 212 -4.77 8.26 14.33
N THR A 213 -5.89 7.99 14.99
CA THR A 213 -6.00 7.07 16.14
C THR A 213 -6.82 5.83 15.84
N GLU A 214 -7.22 5.62 14.58
CA GLU A 214 -7.99 4.45 14.20
C GLU A 214 -7.17 3.16 14.37
N THR A 215 -7.85 2.04 14.53
CA THR A 215 -7.22 0.71 14.58
C THR A 215 -7.91 -0.20 13.58
N ASP A 216 -7.14 -0.98 12.82
CA ASP A 216 -7.74 -1.96 11.90
C ASP A 216 -8.28 -3.19 12.66
N GLY A 217 -9.34 -3.80 12.16
CA GLY A 217 -9.95 -4.97 12.79
C GLY A 217 -9.14 -6.27 12.63
N ARG A 218 -8.25 -6.34 11.63
CA ARG A 218 -7.53 -7.57 11.24
C ARG A 218 -6.36 -7.85 12.19
N HIS A 219 -5.62 -6.81 12.55
CA HIS A 219 -4.40 -6.85 13.33
C HIS A 219 -4.47 -5.94 14.56
N GLY A 220 -5.44 -5.04 14.67
CA GLY A 220 -5.50 -4.08 15.79
C GLY A 220 -4.44 -2.98 15.68
N GLY A 221 -3.78 -2.86 14.54
CA GLY A 221 -2.73 -1.88 14.31
C GLY A 221 -3.32 -0.50 14.04
N ASN A 222 -2.64 0.54 14.51
CA ASN A 222 -2.95 1.93 14.19
C ASN A 222 -2.19 2.41 12.92
N PRO A 223 -2.41 3.62 12.40
CA PRO A 223 -1.72 4.12 11.20
C PRO A 223 -0.19 4.08 11.28
N VAL A 224 0.39 4.16 12.49
CA VAL A 224 1.84 4.05 12.71
C VAL A 224 2.33 2.62 12.43
N HIS A 225 1.54 1.60 12.79
CA HIS A 225 1.84 0.20 12.43
C HIS A 225 1.79 -0.02 10.92
N TRP A 226 0.82 0.59 10.23
CA TRP A 226 0.66 0.43 8.79
C TRP A 226 1.85 0.99 8.01
N VAL A 227 2.30 2.21 8.32
CA VAL A 227 3.51 2.77 7.70
C VAL A 227 4.76 1.99 8.10
N ALA A 228 4.83 1.48 9.33
CA ALA A 228 5.93 0.63 9.78
C ALA A 228 6.00 -0.72 9.05
N SER A 229 4.93 -1.15 8.40
CA SER A 229 4.90 -2.39 7.60
C SER A 229 5.00 -2.10 6.10
N SER A 230 5.20 -0.83 5.71
CA SER A 230 5.33 -0.42 4.31
C SER A 230 6.76 -0.58 3.81
N ARG A 231 6.90 -0.78 2.49
CA ARG A 231 8.21 -0.85 1.84
C ARG A 231 8.99 0.46 2.00
N PRO A 232 10.32 0.40 2.20
CA PRO A 232 11.14 1.59 2.48
C PRO A 232 11.50 2.40 1.21
N VAL A 233 10.53 2.65 0.33
CA VAL A 233 10.71 3.43 -0.91
C VAL A 233 10.56 4.95 -0.71
N TRP A 234 9.95 5.37 0.40
CA TRP A 234 9.64 6.76 0.72
C TRP A 234 10.82 7.53 1.29
N SER A 235 10.93 8.83 1.02
CA SER A 235 11.96 9.72 1.58
C SER A 235 11.91 9.80 3.11
N GLN A 236 13.05 10.00 3.77
CA GLN A 236 13.08 10.21 5.22
C GLN A 236 12.24 11.44 5.61
N SER A 237 12.31 12.51 4.81
CA SER A 237 11.56 13.75 5.01
C SER A 237 10.04 13.51 4.95
N PHE A 238 9.58 12.71 3.98
CA PHE A 238 8.19 12.32 3.87
C PHE A 238 7.73 11.52 5.10
N ILE A 239 8.48 10.49 5.49
CA ILE A 239 8.14 9.67 6.67
C ILE A 239 8.10 10.51 7.95
N ASP A 240 9.07 11.41 8.14
CA ASP A 240 9.10 12.30 9.30
C ASP A 240 7.85 13.20 9.35
N ARG A 241 7.49 13.84 8.23
CA ARG A 241 6.30 14.70 8.14
C ARG A 241 4.98 13.95 8.28
N TYR A 242 4.89 12.75 7.69
CA TYR A 242 3.71 11.89 7.80
C TYR A 242 3.49 11.45 9.26
N LEU A 243 4.56 11.04 9.95
CA LEU A 243 4.48 10.69 11.37
C LEU A 243 4.20 11.92 12.26
N ASP A 244 4.76 13.09 11.95
CA ASP A 244 4.42 14.34 12.66
C ASP A 244 2.94 14.64 12.58
N LEU A 245 2.33 14.46 11.41
CA LEU A 245 0.91 14.68 11.20
C LEU A 245 0.06 13.74 12.08
N LEU A 246 0.39 12.45 12.11
CA LEU A 246 -0.31 11.46 12.94
C LEU A 246 -0.15 11.75 14.44
N VAL A 247 1.08 11.98 14.89
CA VAL A 247 1.40 12.24 16.31
C VAL A 247 0.74 13.52 16.80
N ALA A 248 0.70 14.58 15.97
CA ALA A 248 0.03 15.84 16.30
C ALA A 248 -1.47 15.67 16.56
N LYS A 249 -2.07 14.57 16.09
CA LYS A 249 -3.48 14.21 16.31
C LYS A 249 -3.68 13.05 17.29
N GLY A 250 -2.63 12.69 18.02
CA GLY A 250 -2.71 11.73 19.14
C GLY A 250 -2.46 10.28 18.77
N ALA A 251 -1.89 9.99 17.59
CA ALA A 251 -1.45 8.64 17.27
C ALA A 251 -0.41 8.14 18.31
N ASP A 252 -0.70 6.99 18.92
CA ASP A 252 0.20 6.36 19.89
C ASP A 252 1.27 5.53 19.18
N ILE A 253 2.51 6.01 19.22
CA ILE A 253 3.67 5.34 18.62
C ILE A 253 4.19 4.14 19.42
N THR A 254 3.62 3.91 20.62
CA THR A 254 3.97 2.80 21.53
C THR A 254 2.85 1.78 21.68
N ALA A 255 1.68 2.02 21.06
CA ALA A 255 0.55 1.11 21.07
C ALA A 255 0.98 -0.29 20.61
N VAL A 256 0.35 -1.32 21.15
CA VAL A 256 0.55 -2.71 20.72
C VAL A 256 -0.66 -3.17 19.91
N ASP A 257 -0.38 -3.87 18.82
CA ASP A 257 -1.40 -4.54 18.01
C ASP A 257 -1.92 -5.83 18.70
N ASN A 258 -2.80 -6.57 18.03
CA ASN A 258 -3.37 -7.83 18.53
C ASN A 258 -2.31 -8.93 18.73
N ARG A 259 -1.14 -8.82 18.10
CA ARG A 259 0.01 -9.73 18.29
C ARG A 259 0.90 -9.28 19.44
N GLY A 260 0.64 -8.11 20.04
CA GLY A 260 1.47 -7.51 21.07
C GLY A 260 2.70 -6.79 20.52
N ASP A 261 2.70 -6.48 19.22
CA ASP A 261 3.81 -5.83 18.52
C ASP A 261 3.59 -4.31 18.52
N THR A 262 4.64 -3.54 18.81
CA THR A 262 4.62 -2.08 18.64
C THR A 262 4.95 -1.69 17.20
N PRO A 263 4.72 -0.44 16.75
CA PRO A 263 5.14 -0.03 15.42
C PRO A 263 6.63 -0.24 15.16
N LEU A 264 7.48 -0.14 16.19
CA LEU A 264 8.92 -0.40 16.05
C LEU A 264 9.22 -1.89 15.82
N HIS A 265 8.43 -2.82 16.38
CA HIS A 265 8.53 -4.24 16.05
C HIS A 265 8.19 -4.50 14.59
N CYS A 266 7.13 -3.88 14.07
CA CYS A 266 6.77 -3.98 12.65
C CYS A 266 7.87 -3.42 11.75
N ALA A 267 8.37 -2.20 12.05
CA ALA A 267 9.44 -1.59 11.27
C ALA A 267 10.72 -2.44 11.26
N ALA A 268 11.02 -3.10 12.38
CA ALA A 268 12.14 -4.02 12.50
C ALA A 268 11.98 -5.28 11.63
N MET A 269 10.79 -5.90 11.64
CA MET A 269 10.48 -7.10 10.87
C MET A 269 10.46 -6.85 9.36
N TRP A 270 9.94 -5.70 8.93
CA TRP A 270 9.77 -5.37 7.50
C TRP A 270 10.94 -4.56 6.92
N GLY A 271 11.98 -4.29 7.71
CA GLY A 271 13.16 -3.54 7.24
C GLY A 271 12.87 -2.06 6.94
N SER A 272 11.84 -1.47 7.54
CA SER A 272 11.40 -0.09 7.31
C SER A 272 12.30 0.92 8.03
N HIS A 273 13.59 0.92 7.71
CA HIS A 273 14.64 1.68 8.40
C HIS A 273 14.34 3.17 8.59
N ARG A 274 13.68 3.83 7.63
CA ARG A 274 13.33 5.25 7.72
C ARG A 274 12.23 5.52 8.75
N VAL A 275 11.28 4.61 8.87
CA VAL A 275 10.27 4.62 9.93
C VAL A 275 10.93 4.35 11.27
N ALA A 276 11.82 3.35 11.34
CA ALA A 276 12.60 3.07 12.56
C ALA A 276 13.42 4.28 13.03
N VAL A 277 14.08 5.01 12.11
CA VAL A 277 14.80 6.26 12.43
C VAL A 277 13.86 7.28 13.07
N SER A 278 12.69 7.50 12.48
CA SER A 278 11.74 8.50 12.96
C SER A 278 11.14 8.11 14.32
N LEU A 279 10.80 6.84 14.52
CA LEU A 279 10.30 6.30 15.78
C LEU A 279 11.36 6.39 16.88
N CYS A 280 12.59 5.91 16.62
CA CYS A 280 13.69 5.96 17.59
C CYS A 280 14.04 7.37 18.08
N ARG A 281 13.82 8.41 17.26
CA ARG A 281 14.00 9.81 17.67
C ARG A 281 12.95 10.29 18.69
N ARG A 282 11.78 9.64 18.74
CA ARG A 282 10.64 9.99 19.60
C ARG A 282 10.52 9.09 20.83
N LEU A 283 11.11 7.90 20.77
CA LEU A 283 11.04 6.89 21.82
C LEU A 283 12.20 7.02 22.81
N THR A 284 11.94 6.61 24.04
CA THR A 284 12.94 6.42 25.10
C THR A 284 13.69 5.10 24.90
N ALA A 285 14.85 4.98 25.55
CA ALA A 285 15.63 3.73 25.52
C ALA A 285 14.84 2.51 26.06
N ALA A 286 13.92 2.72 27.00
CA ALA A 286 13.06 1.66 27.52
C ALA A 286 12.04 1.19 26.48
N GLU A 287 11.45 2.12 25.73
CA GLU A 287 10.47 1.81 24.67
C GLU A 287 11.15 1.18 23.45
N ILE A 288 12.37 1.58 23.10
CA ILE A 288 13.16 0.94 22.03
C ILE A 288 13.48 -0.53 22.36
N ASN A 289 13.65 -0.83 23.66
CA ASN A 289 13.96 -2.16 24.17
C ASN A 289 12.75 -2.91 24.71
N VAL A 290 11.53 -2.41 24.45
CA VAL A 290 10.31 -3.07 24.90
C VAL A 290 10.22 -4.43 24.22
N GLY A 291 9.89 -5.46 25.00
CA GLY A 291 9.61 -6.78 24.44
C GLY A 291 8.11 -7.05 24.41
N LYS A 292 7.71 -8.15 23.76
CA LYS A 292 6.31 -8.58 23.76
C LYS A 292 5.81 -8.91 25.17
N PRO A 293 4.49 -8.76 25.45
CA PRO A 293 3.91 -9.01 26.78
C PRO A 293 4.28 -10.35 27.43
N ASN A 294 4.37 -11.42 26.64
CA ASN A 294 4.71 -12.77 27.13
C ASN A 294 6.14 -13.22 26.78
N HIS A 295 6.85 -12.44 25.96
CA HIS A 295 8.19 -12.76 25.48
C HIS A 295 9.08 -11.50 25.57
N PRO A 296 9.55 -11.12 26.77
CA PRO A 296 10.23 -9.84 26.98
C PRO A 296 11.57 -9.71 26.21
N ASN A 297 12.17 -10.83 25.78
CA ASN A 297 13.40 -10.82 24.98
C ASN A 297 13.13 -10.71 23.47
N TYR A 298 11.87 -10.85 23.05
CA TYR A 298 11.44 -10.52 21.69
C TYR A 298 11.22 -9.01 21.61
N THR A 299 12.34 -8.28 21.48
CA THR A 299 12.39 -6.83 21.27
C THR A 299 12.38 -6.51 19.77
N PRO A 300 12.26 -5.23 19.35
CA PRO A 300 12.40 -4.86 17.95
C PRO A 300 13.73 -5.36 17.34
N LEU A 301 14.84 -5.31 18.07
CA LEU A 301 16.12 -5.82 17.57
C LEU A 301 16.07 -7.35 17.34
N ALA A 302 15.37 -8.10 18.19
CA ALA A 302 15.17 -9.53 18.00
C ALA A 302 14.31 -9.83 16.76
N PHE A 303 13.25 -9.04 16.51
CA PHE A 303 12.44 -9.14 15.30
C PHE A 303 13.25 -8.90 14.02
N ALA A 304 14.10 -7.87 14.00
CA ALA A 304 14.97 -7.62 12.85
C ALA A 304 15.99 -8.75 12.63
N ALA A 305 16.53 -9.32 13.72
CA ALA A 305 17.47 -10.45 13.64
C ALA A 305 16.80 -11.72 13.11
N GLU A 306 15.60 -12.02 13.60
CA GLU A 306 14.76 -13.14 13.12
C GLU A 306 14.42 -12.98 11.64
N ALA A 307 13.94 -11.80 11.23
CA ALA A 307 13.60 -11.54 9.83
C ALA A 307 14.83 -11.66 8.92
N LEU A 308 15.98 -11.10 9.34
CA LEU A 308 17.23 -11.22 8.59
C LEU A 308 17.64 -12.69 8.42
N ASP A 309 17.53 -13.48 9.48
CA ASP A 309 17.84 -14.91 9.44
C ASP A 309 16.92 -15.70 8.51
N GLN A 310 15.62 -15.45 8.56
CA GLN A 310 14.65 -16.08 7.66
C GLN A 310 14.94 -15.78 6.19
N LYS A 311 15.25 -14.51 5.87
CA LYS A 311 15.53 -14.10 4.49
C LYS A 311 16.90 -14.60 4.01
N THR A 312 17.93 -14.61 4.87
CA THR A 312 19.22 -15.20 4.53
C THR A 312 19.12 -16.71 4.27
N GLN A 313 18.29 -17.43 5.03
CA GLN A 313 18.04 -18.84 4.74
C GLN A 313 17.31 -19.04 3.42
N LEU A 314 16.28 -18.23 3.14
CA LEU A 314 15.53 -18.30 1.88
C LEU A 314 16.42 -17.98 0.66
N GLU A 315 17.30 -16.97 0.76
CA GLU A 315 18.28 -16.63 -0.27
C GLU A 315 19.20 -17.82 -0.62
N GLN A 316 19.57 -18.63 0.39
CA GLN A 316 20.48 -19.77 0.26
C GLN A 316 19.78 -21.09 -0.07
N ASP A 317 18.45 -21.10 -0.13
CA ASP A 317 17.68 -22.31 -0.45
C ASP A 317 17.66 -22.55 -1.95
N ASP A 318 18.56 -23.41 -2.43
CA ASP A 318 18.63 -23.82 -3.85
C ASP A 318 17.33 -24.46 -4.38
N THR A 319 16.40 -24.85 -3.51
CA THR A 319 15.08 -25.39 -3.89
C THR A 319 14.01 -24.31 -4.04
N ALA A 320 14.26 -23.10 -3.55
CA ALA A 320 13.34 -21.97 -3.65
C ALA A 320 13.35 -21.35 -5.06
N GLU A 321 12.18 -20.87 -5.47
CA GLU A 321 12.00 -20.16 -6.73
C GLU A 321 12.92 -18.94 -6.82
N GLU A 322 13.43 -18.66 -8.02
CA GLU A 322 14.36 -17.54 -8.26
C GLU A 322 13.76 -16.20 -7.82
N ALA A 323 12.49 -15.93 -8.13
CA ALA A 323 11.79 -14.72 -7.70
C ALA A 323 11.70 -14.57 -6.18
N SER A 324 11.53 -15.68 -5.44
CA SER A 324 11.51 -15.69 -3.98
C SER A 324 12.89 -15.38 -3.39
N ARG A 325 13.96 -15.92 -3.99
CA ARG A 325 15.35 -15.64 -3.61
C ARG A 325 15.75 -14.19 -3.90
N ASP A 326 15.33 -13.64 -5.03
CA ASP A 326 15.55 -12.24 -5.39
C ASP A 326 14.85 -11.29 -4.41
N ARG A 327 13.58 -11.59 -4.07
CA ARG A 327 12.80 -10.86 -3.06
C ARG A 327 13.51 -10.89 -1.69
N ALA A 328 14.02 -12.05 -1.28
CA ALA A 328 14.77 -12.20 -0.03
C ALA A 328 16.07 -11.39 -0.02
N THR A 329 16.86 -11.46 -1.11
CA THR A 329 18.12 -10.71 -1.29
C THR A 329 17.89 -9.22 -1.08
N ASN A 330 16.82 -8.72 -1.64
CA ASN A 330 16.41 -7.34 -1.57
C ASN A 330 15.96 -6.91 -0.16
N GLU A 331 15.11 -7.70 0.50
CA GLU A 331 14.67 -7.40 1.88
C GLU A 331 15.85 -7.36 2.87
N ILE A 332 16.86 -8.23 2.67
CA ILE A 332 18.11 -8.22 3.44
C ILE A 332 18.82 -6.85 3.36
N LEU A 333 18.75 -6.16 2.21
CA LEU A 333 19.38 -4.85 2.04
C LEU A 333 18.76 -3.78 2.94
N TYR A 334 17.50 -3.93 3.36
CA TYR A 334 16.82 -2.97 4.24
C TYR A 334 16.82 -3.40 5.71
N LEU A 335 16.86 -4.70 5.98
CA LEU A 335 16.97 -5.24 7.34
C LEU A 335 18.28 -4.84 8.02
N LYS A 336 19.42 -4.90 7.31
CA LYS A 336 20.73 -4.50 7.84
C LYS A 336 20.77 -3.02 8.30
N PRO A 337 20.38 -2.03 7.48
CA PRO A 337 20.20 -0.65 7.93
C PRO A 337 19.26 -0.52 9.14
N THR A 338 18.16 -1.27 9.17
CA THR A 338 17.21 -1.23 10.30
C THR A 338 17.85 -1.70 11.60
N ILE A 339 18.63 -2.79 11.56
CA ILE A 339 19.42 -3.26 12.70
C ILE A 339 20.41 -2.17 13.16
N ARG A 340 21.14 -1.54 12.25
CA ARG A 340 22.09 -0.46 12.59
C ARG A 340 21.37 0.72 13.27
N VAL A 341 20.22 1.13 12.76
CA VAL A 341 19.40 2.21 13.35
C VAL A 341 18.98 1.86 14.78
N LEU A 342 18.49 0.65 15.01
CA LEU A 342 18.09 0.19 16.35
C LEU A 342 19.28 0.21 17.32
N LEU A 343 20.44 -0.31 16.89
CA LEU A 343 21.66 -0.34 17.71
C LEU A 343 22.17 1.08 18.02
N GLN A 344 22.19 1.98 17.04
CA GLN A 344 22.53 3.40 17.22
C GLN A 344 21.59 4.09 18.21
N ALA A 345 20.31 3.71 18.20
CA ALA A 345 19.30 4.23 19.12
C ALA A 345 19.35 3.60 20.53
N GLY A 346 20.29 2.69 20.79
CA GLY A 346 20.49 2.07 22.11
C GLY A 346 19.71 0.76 22.31
N ALA A 347 19.37 0.04 21.24
CA ALA A 347 18.86 -1.32 21.37
C ALA A 347 19.93 -2.24 22.00
N ASP A 348 19.52 -2.96 23.05
CA ASP A 348 20.38 -3.78 23.86
C ASP A 348 20.58 -5.16 23.23
N ILE A 349 21.75 -5.33 22.61
CA ILE A 349 22.18 -6.61 22.02
C ILE A 349 22.24 -7.73 23.06
N ALA A 350 22.38 -7.45 24.36
CA ALA A 350 22.37 -8.48 25.40
C ALA A 350 20.99 -9.14 25.58
N ARG A 351 19.91 -8.49 25.12
CA ARG A 351 18.55 -9.04 25.19
C ARG A 351 18.21 -10.00 24.05
N LEU A 352 19.04 -10.08 23.00
CA LEU A 352 18.83 -11.06 21.95
C LEU A 352 18.83 -12.48 22.53
N PRO A 353 17.83 -13.33 22.20
CA PRO A 353 17.78 -14.71 22.64
C PRO A 353 19.08 -15.48 22.35
N THR A 354 19.37 -16.51 23.14
CA THR A 354 20.54 -17.39 22.96
C THR A 354 20.26 -18.86 23.33
N ALA A 355 19.00 -19.20 23.56
CA ALA A 355 18.60 -20.49 24.11
C ALA A 355 18.72 -21.59 23.05
N THR A 356 18.26 -21.30 21.84
CA THR A 356 18.26 -22.24 20.72
C THR A 356 19.44 -21.99 19.77
N GLU A 357 19.70 -22.95 18.87
CA GLU A 357 20.70 -22.75 17.82
C GLU A 357 20.29 -21.66 16.83
N ARG A 358 18.99 -21.59 16.54
CA ARG A 358 18.40 -20.50 15.77
C ARG A 358 18.69 -19.14 16.42
N ASP A 359 18.46 -19.01 17.72
CA ASP A 359 18.73 -17.77 18.45
C ASP A 359 20.20 -17.33 18.34
N ARG A 360 21.14 -18.29 18.45
CA ARG A 360 22.58 -18.01 18.31
C ARG A 360 22.92 -17.55 16.90
N ARG A 361 22.31 -18.16 15.88
CA ARG A 361 22.50 -17.79 14.47
C ARG A 361 21.97 -16.38 14.20
N GLU A 362 20.74 -16.08 14.62
CA GLU A 362 20.15 -14.73 14.55
C GLU A 362 21.07 -13.68 15.19
N ARG A 363 21.57 -13.97 16.40
CA ARG A 363 22.53 -13.09 17.09
C ARG A 363 23.83 -12.91 16.31
N GLN A 364 24.36 -13.95 15.68
CA GLN A 364 25.60 -13.84 14.87
C GLN A 364 25.42 -12.90 13.67
N LEU A 365 24.22 -12.83 13.08
CA LEU A 365 23.93 -11.92 11.97
C LEU A 365 23.92 -10.44 12.40
N VAL A 366 23.61 -10.15 13.67
CA VAL A 366 23.60 -8.78 14.22
C VAL A 366 25.00 -8.27 14.57
N LEU A 367 25.94 -9.16 14.94
CA LEU A 367 27.27 -8.78 15.41
C LEU A 367 28.10 -7.96 14.40
N PRO A 368 28.12 -8.27 13.09
CA PRO A 368 28.77 -7.43 12.08
C PRO A 368 28.20 -6.01 12.05
N GLU A 369 26.86 -5.88 12.08
CA GLU A 369 26.19 -4.58 12.06
C GLU A 369 26.50 -3.76 13.31
N TYR A 370 26.57 -4.42 14.47
CA TYR A 370 26.99 -3.79 15.72
C TYR A 370 28.43 -3.27 15.68
N ARG A 371 29.36 -4.03 15.08
CA ARG A 371 30.73 -3.57 14.87
C ARG A 371 30.80 -2.37 13.94
N THR A 372 30.00 -2.35 12.88
CA THR A 372 29.89 -1.20 11.96
C THR A 372 29.47 0.06 12.73
N VAL A 373 28.41 -0.04 13.55
CA VAL A 373 27.93 1.09 14.38
C VAL A 373 29.02 1.58 15.34
N LEU A 374 29.75 0.69 16.01
CA LEU A 374 30.83 1.07 16.92
C LEU A 374 32.01 1.78 16.23
N ASN A 375 32.24 1.52 14.95
CA ASN A 375 33.31 2.16 14.17
C ASN A 375 32.90 3.53 13.60
N GLU A 376 31.60 3.85 13.59
CA GLU A 376 31.05 5.11 13.08
C GLU A 376 30.85 6.17 14.19
N LEU A 377 31.01 5.78 15.46
CA LEU A 377 31.01 6.64 16.66
C LEU A 377 32.42 7.17 16.95
#